data_AF-A0A916H673-F1
#
_entry.id   AF-A0A916H673-F1
#
_cell.length_a   1.000
_cell.length_b   1.000
_cell.length_c   1.000
_cell.angle_alpha   90.00
_cell.angle_beta   90.00
_cell.angle_gamma   90.00
#
_symmetry.space_group_name_H-M   'P 1'
#
loop_
_entity.id
_entity.type
_entity.pdbx_description
1 polymer ?
#
loop_
_entity_poly.entity_id
_entity_poly.type
_entity_poly.pdbx_seq_one_letter_code
_entity_poly.pdbx_strand_id
1 'polypeptide(L)'
;MNSARPLTVWFLFVFFLWAVGKDFQLMVTHQQGLDYAIFGFHNQHLLFFAFLSAIFLLDFAGSYFLLHPQPVGFWVCLAAIGVNLIYNGTALSYALSDLDGTREAYALSRELKGLPTREANLDKIFTTEGMKAAFGLASSFALLATGLLVYNRKYFSPHLPDET
;
A
#
# COMPACT_ATOMS: atom_id res chain seq x y z
N MET A 1 -0.64 18.24 -30.91
CA MET A 1 -0.83 16.85 -30.44
C MET A 1 0.54 16.24 -30.15
N ASN A 2 0.98 16.30 -28.90
CA ASN A 2 1.88 15.34 -28.25
C ASN A 2 1.71 15.56 -26.75
N SER A 3 0.53 15.17 -26.27
CA SER A 3 0.20 15.06 -24.84
C SER A 3 0.87 13.79 -24.29
N ALA A 4 2.17 13.65 -24.51
CA ALA A 4 2.91 12.49 -24.06
C ALA A 4 3.04 12.60 -22.55
N ARG A 5 2.20 11.86 -21.82
CA ARG A 5 2.33 11.71 -20.36
C ARG A 5 3.76 11.28 -20.06
N PRO A 6 4.47 11.92 -19.12
CA PRO A 6 5.82 11.53 -18.74
C PRO A 6 5.85 10.04 -18.37
N LEU A 7 6.94 9.35 -18.71
CA LEU A 7 7.15 7.94 -18.32
C LEU A 7 6.97 7.74 -16.80
N THR A 8 7.36 8.74 -16.00
CA THR A 8 7.19 8.76 -14.55
C THR A 8 5.72 8.83 -14.11
N VAL A 9 4.85 9.52 -14.86
CA VAL A 9 3.39 9.53 -14.60
C VAL A 9 2.78 8.19 -14.95
N TRP A 10 3.19 7.55 -16.04
CA TRP A 10 2.76 6.20 -16.37
C TRP A 10 3.21 5.17 -15.34
N PHE A 11 4.43 5.28 -14.84
CA PHE A 11 4.91 4.47 -13.74
C PHE A 11 4.03 4.64 -12.49
N LEU A 12 3.73 5.88 -12.09
CA LEU A 12 2.82 6.14 -10.96
C LEU A 12 1.42 5.58 -11.21
N PHE A 13 0.90 5.70 -12.43
CA PHE A 13 -0.41 5.14 -12.77
C PHE A 13 -0.44 3.63 -12.58
N VAL A 14 0.56 2.91 -13.11
CA VAL A 14 0.68 1.46 -12.93
C VAL A 14 0.86 1.10 -11.46
N PHE A 15 1.65 1.88 -10.71
CA PHE A 15 1.85 1.68 -9.28
C PHE A 15 0.54 1.77 -8.49
N PHE A 16 -0.24 2.83 -8.69
CA PHE A 16 -1.54 2.99 -8.02
C PHE A 16 -2.56 1.95 -8.48
N LEU A 17 -2.63 1.66 -9.77
CA LEU A 17 -3.55 0.64 -10.29
C LEU A 17 -3.22 -0.76 -9.77
N TRP A 18 -1.93 -1.08 -9.64
CA TRP A 18 -1.49 -2.32 -9.00
C TRP A 18 -1.91 -2.37 -7.53
N ALA A 19 -1.75 -1.28 -6.79
CA ALA A 19 -2.16 -1.17 -5.40
C ALA A 19 -3.68 -1.42 -5.23
N VAL A 20 -4.53 -0.80 -6.07
CA VAL A 20 -5.98 -1.09 -6.13
C VAL A 20 -6.26 -2.58 -6.27
N GLY A 21 -5.57 -3.26 -7.19
CA GLY A 21 -5.73 -4.70 -7.39
C GLY A 21 -5.30 -5.51 -6.17
N LYS A 22 -4.21 -5.12 -5.51
CA LYS A 22 -3.71 -5.75 -4.27
C LYS A 22 -4.68 -5.57 -3.11
N ASP A 23 -5.24 -4.37 -2.94
CA ASP A 23 -6.17 -4.07 -1.87
C ASP A 23 -7.52 -4.75 -2.07
N PHE A 24 -8.03 -4.76 -3.30
CA PHE A 24 -9.24 -5.50 -3.64
C PHE A 24 -9.05 -7.00 -3.39
N GLN A 25 -7.91 -7.57 -3.82
CA GLN A 25 -7.57 -8.96 -3.51
C GLN A 25 -7.56 -9.18 -2.00
N LEU A 26 -6.92 -8.29 -1.22
CA LEU A 26 -6.84 -8.40 0.24
C LEU A 26 -8.22 -8.29 0.90
N MET A 27 -9.14 -7.46 0.40
CA MET A 27 -10.52 -7.39 0.87
C MET A 27 -11.26 -8.71 0.65
N VAL A 28 -11.15 -9.29 -0.55
CA VAL A 28 -11.84 -10.53 -0.91
C VAL A 28 -11.25 -11.73 -0.16
N THR A 29 -9.93 -11.78 -0.01
CA THR A 29 -9.23 -12.90 0.64
C THR A 29 -8.74 -12.57 2.05
N HIS A 30 -9.41 -11.64 2.76
CA HIS A 30 -8.94 -11.12 4.05
C HIS A 30 -8.71 -12.21 5.08
N GLN A 31 -9.53 -13.27 5.11
CA GLN A 31 -9.38 -14.41 6.02
C GLN A 31 -8.08 -15.19 5.83
N GLN A 32 -7.44 -15.05 4.66
CA GLN A 32 -6.13 -15.65 4.33
C GLN A 32 -4.99 -14.62 4.43
N GLY A 33 -5.28 -13.41 4.91
CA GLY A 33 -4.33 -12.31 5.03
C GLY A 33 -3.65 -12.31 6.39
N LEU A 34 -2.33 -12.14 6.40
CA LEU A 34 -1.57 -11.99 7.64
C LEU A 34 -2.04 -10.76 8.44
N ASP A 35 -2.23 -9.63 7.77
CA ASP A 35 -2.64 -8.39 8.43
C ASP A 35 -4.00 -8.50 9.10
N TYR A 36 -4.96 -9.20 8.49
CA TYR A 36 -6.27 -9.43 9.10
C TYR A 36 -6.15 -10.21 10.42
N ALA A 37 -5.26 -11.20 10.48
CA ALA A 37 -4.96 -11.95 11.69
C ALA A 37 -4.25 -11.07 12.73
N ILE A 38 -3.23 -10.29 12.31
CA ILE A 38 -2.51 -9.35 13.19
C ILE A 38 -3.49 -8.38 13.86
N PHE A 39 -4.35 -7.70 13.09
CA PHE A 39 -5.35 -6.80 13.67
C PHE A 39 -6.36 -7.55 14.55
N GLY A 40 -6.66 -8.81 14.22
CA GLY A 40 -7.54 -9.68 15.01
C GLY A 40 -7.00 -10.04 16.38
N PHE A 41 -5.71 -10.30 16.51
CA PHE A 41 -5.06 -10.56 17.80
C PHE A 41 -5.22 -9.39 18.78
N HIS A 42 -5.44 -8.19 18.26
CA HIS A 42 -5.67 -6.96 19.03
C HIS A 42 -7.15 -6.57 19.13
N ASN A 43 -8.08 -7.39 18.63
CA ASN A 43 -9.52 -7.08 18.50
C ASN A 43 -9.82 -5.83 17.64
N GLN A 44 -8.97 -5.53 16.66
CA GLN A 44 -9.03 -4.32 15.82
C GLN A 44 -9.48 -4.60 14.37
N HIS A 45 -10.31 -5.62 14.13
CA HIS A 45 -10.78 -5.95 12.77
C HIS A 45 -11.48 -4.78 12.07
N LEU A 46 -12.22 -3.95 12.80
CA LEU A 46 -12.90 -2.79 12.24
C LEU A 46 -11.88 -1.76 11.72
N LEU A 47 -10.79 -1.56 12.44
CA LEU A 47 -9.71 -0.67 12.04
C LEU A 47 -9.00 -1.18 10.77
N PHE A 48 -8.80 -2.50 10.66
CA PHE A 48 -8.28 -3.12 9.43
C PHE A 48 -9.15 -2.77 8.22
N PHE A 49 -10.47 -3.00 8.30
CA PHE A 49 -11.37 -2.70 7.18
C PHE A 49 -11.49 -1.20 6.89
N ALA A 50 -11.45 -0.35 7.93
CA ALA A 50 -11.45 1.09 7.77
C ALA A 50 -10.22 1.58 7.00
N PHE A 51 -9.03 1.12 7.37
CA PHE A 51 -7.80 1.42 6.63
C PHE A 51 -7.86 0.88 5.21
N LEU A 52 -8.16 -0.41 5.04
CA LEU A 52 -8.15 -1.05 3.73
C LEU A 52 -9.14 -0.39 2.76
N SER A 53 -10.32 0.01 3.25
CA SER A 53 -11.32 0.73 2.45
C SER A 53 -10.85 2.14 2.08
N ALA A 54 -10.24 2.86 3.02
CA ALA A 54 -9.71 4.19 2.77
C ALA A 54 -8.56 4.15 1.75
N ILE A 55 -7.61 3.22 1.90
CA ILE A 55 -6.48 3.05 0.98
C ILE A 55 -6.98 2.67 -0.41
N PHE A 56 -7.85 1.66 -0.51
CA PHE A 56 -8.42 1.25 -1.79
C PHE A 56 -9.10 2.40 -2.55
N LEU A 57 -9.93 3.19 -1.86
CA LEU A 57 -10.61 4.33 -2.48
C LEU A 57 -9.63 5.44 -2.89
N LEU A 58 -8.62 5.70 -2.07
CA LEU A 58 -7.59 6.70 -2.36
C LEU A 58 -6.68 6.26 -3.53
N ASP A 59 -6.29 4.99 -3.59
CA ASP A 59 -5.48 4.44 -4.67
C ASP A 59 -6.28 4.42 -5.99
N PHE A 60 -7.56 4.07 -5.92
CA PHE A 60 -8.45 4.13 -7.08
C PHE A 60 -8.60 5.57 -7.57
N ALA A 61 -8.89 6.51 -6.67
CA ALA A 61 -8.97 7.92 -7.01
C ALA A 61 -7.64 8.47 -7.54
N GLY A 62 -6.51 8.06 -6.96
CA GLY A 62 -5.16 8.43 -7.41
C GLY A 62 -4.90 7.95 -8.84
N SER A 63 -5.23 6.69 -9.15
CA SER A 63 -5.11 6.15 -10.51
C SER A 63 -5.98 6.93 -11.51
N TYR A 64 -7.19 7.32 -11.11
CA TYR A 64 -8.08 8.14 -11.93
C TYR A 64 -7.50 9.52 -12.20
N PHE A 65 -6.99 10.21 -11.18
CA PHE A 65 -6.40 11.55 -11.30
C PHE A 65 -5.07 11.56 -12.06
N LEU A 66 -4.35 10.44 -12.12
CA LEU A 66 -3.17 10.30 -12.98
C LEU A 66 -3.53 10.21 -14.47
N LEU A 67 -4.76 9.81 -14.80
CA LEU A 67 -5.28 9.86 -16.17
C LEU A 67 -5.97 11.18 -16.49
N HIS A 68 -6.63 11.78 -15.48
CA HIS A 68 -7.39 13.02 -15.53
C HIS A 68 -6.80 14.04 -14.55
N PRO A 69 -5.68 14.70 -14.90
CA PRO A 69 -4.95 15.55 -13.98
C PRO A 69 -5.79 16.74 -13.51
N GLN A 70 -5.90 16.88 -12.19
CA GLN A 70 -6.51 18.01 -11.49
C GLN A 70 -5.68 18.36 -10.24
N PRO A 71 -5.73 19.60 -9.73
CA PRO A 71 -4.91 20.00 -8.58
C PRO A 71 -5.16 19.18 -7.32
N VAL A 72 -6.41 18.74 -7.11
CA VAL A 72 -6.80 17.86 -6.00
C VAL A 72 -6.13 16.48 -6.11
N GLY A 73 -5.89 16.00 -7.33
CA GLY A 73 -5.29 14.69 -7.58
C GLY A 73 -3.90 14.51 -6.96
N PHE A 74 -3.10 15.57 -6.92
CA PHE A 74 -1.80 15.55 -6.24
C PHE A 74 -1.94 15.21 -4.75
N TRP A 75 -2.88 15.86 -4.08
CA TRP A 75 -3.13 15.65 -2.65
C TRP A 75 -3.77 14.29 -2.37
N VAL A 76 -4.62 13.79 -3.29
CA VAL A 76 -5.20 12.45 -3.20
C VAL A 76 -4.10 11.38 -3.27
N CYS A 77 -3.18 11.47 -4.24
CA CYS A 77 -2.05 10.55 -4.33
C CYS A 77 -1.13 10.61 -3.10
N LEU A 78 -0.86 11.80 -2.56
CA LEU A 78 -0.10 11.92 -1.32
C LEU A 78 -0.83 11.33 -0.11
N ALA A 79 -2.13 11.56 0.01
CA ALA A 79 -2.95 11.00 1.07
C ALA A 79 -2.99 9.47 1.00
N ALA A 80 -3.11 8.90 -0.20
CA ALA A 80 -3.06 7.46 -0.42
C ALA A 80 -1.77 6.84 0.14
N ILE A 81 -0.61 7.42 -0.23
CA ILE A 81 0.69 6.98 0.27
C ILE A 81 0.78 7.16 1.79
N GLY A 82 0.36 8.31 2.32
CA GLY A 82 0.40 8.61 3.75
C GLY A 82 -0.44 7.65 4.59
N VAL A 83 -1.68 7.39 4.18
CA VAL A 83 -2.58 6.46 4.86
C VAL A 83 -2.03 5.04 4.79
N ASN A 84 -1.48 4.62 3.65
CA ASN A 84 -0.85 3.30 3.53
C ASN A 84 0.39 3.16 4.43
N LEU A 85 1.22 4.20 4.57
CA LEU A 85 2.33 4.20 5.53
C LEU A 85 1.85 4.08 6.98
N ILE A 86 0.78 4.79 7.35
CA ILE A 86 0.18 4.69 8.69
C ILE A 86 -0.37 3.28 8.94
N TYR A 87 -1.06 2.70 7.96
CA TYR A 87 -1.55 1.32 8.02
C TYR A 87 -0.40 0.32 8.22
N ASN A 88 0.64 0.38 7.39
CA ASN A 88 1.81 -0.50 7.50
C ASN A 88 2.55 -0.31 8.83
N GLY A 89 2.64 0.93 9.34
CA GLY A 89 3.24 1.22 10.63
C GLY A 89 2.42 0.64 11.79
N THR A 90 1.09 0.70 11.70
CA THR A 90 0.17 0.10 12.66
C THR A 90 0.28 -1.43 12.65
N ALA A 91 0.25 -2.03 11.46
CA ALA A 91 0.41 -3.47 11.27
C ALA A 91 1.77 -3.96 11.82
N LEU A 92 2.86 -3.22 11.55
CA LEU A 92 4.18 -3.51 12.12
C LEU A 92 4.15 -3.44 13.65
N SER A 93 3.58 -2.38 14.23
CA SER A 93 3.51 -2.22 15.68
C SER A 93 2.78 -3.38 16.34
N TYR A 94 1.66 -3.83 15.76
CA TYR A 94 0.92 -5.00 16.25
C TYR A 94 1.71 -6.29 16.05
N ALA A 95 2.34 -6.48 14.90
CA ALA A 95 3.17 -7.66 14.65
C ALA A 95 4.36 -7.77 15.61
N LEU A 96 5.02 -6.65 15.93
CA LEU A 96 6.14 -6.61 16.87
C LEU A 96 5.72 -6.88 18.32
N SER A 97 4.45 -6.64 18.66
CA SER A 97 3.92 -6.95 19.99
C SER A 97 3.61 -8.44 20.19
N ASP A 98 3.41 -9.19 19.09
CA ASP A 98 3.15 -10.63 19.10
C ASP A 98 3.77 -11.30 17.85
N LEU A 99 5.09 -11.50 17.90
CA LEU A 99 5.85 -12.08 16.78
C LEU A 99 5.51 -13.56 16.57
N ASP A 100 5.30 -14.32 17.64
CA ASP A 100 4.97 -15.74 17.55
C ASP A 100 3.58 -15.95 16.93
N GLY A 101 2.56 -15.21 17.38
CA GLY A 101 1.23 -15.23 16.76
C GLY A 101 1.27 -14.78 15.31
N THR A 102 2.08 -13.76 14.98
CA THR A 102 2.28 -13.32 13.60
C THR A 102 2.91 -14.42 12.73
N ARG A 103 3.92 -15.13 13.24
CA ARG A 103 4.56 -16.26 12.54
C ARG A 103 3.56 -17.37 12.26
N GLU A 104 2.78 -17.75 13.26
CA GLU A 104 1.76 -18.80 13.15
C GLU A 104 0.66 -18.43 12.15
N ALA A 105 0.15 -17.19 12.23
CA ALA A 105 -0.82 -16.68 11.26
C ALA A 105 -0.28 -16.72 9.83
N TYR A 106 0.99 -16.37 9.64
CA TYR A 106 1.60 -16.42 8.32
C TYR A 106 1.75 -17.86 7.80
N ALA A 107 2.18 -18.79 8.67
CA ALA A 107 2.26 -20.21 8.33
C ALA A 107 0.89 -20.76 7.90
N LEU A 108 -0.15 -20.51 8.69
CA LEU A 108 -1.53 -20.90 8.38
C LEU A 108 -2.00 -20.27 7.05
N SER A 109 -1.73 -18.99 6.81
CA SER A 109 -2.06 -18.32 5.54
C SER A 109 -1.38 -18.99 4.34
N ARG A 110 -0.14 -19.47 4.49
CA ARG A 110 0.57 -20.18 3.41
C ARG A 110 -0.05 -21.54 3.13
N GLU A 111 -0.41 -22.28 4.17
CA GLU A 111 -1.10 -23.57 4.06
C GLU A 111 -2.44 -23.42 3.35
N LEU A 112 -3.25 -22.42 3.73
CA LEU A 112 -4.52 -22.11 3.08
C LEU A 112 -4.37 -21.76 1.60
N LYS A 113 -3.20 -21.26 1.19
CA LYS A 113 -2.87 -20.95 -0.21
C LYS A 113 -2.22 -22.13 -0.96
N GLY A 114 -2.06 -23.28 -0.30
CA GLY A 114 -1.37 -24.45 -0.86
C GLY A 114 0.13 -24.21 -1.09
N LEU A 115 0.73 -23.25 -0.38
CA LEU A 115 2.14 -22.90 -0.52
C LEU A 115 2.98 -23.59 0.56
N PRO A 116 4.18 -24.09 0.23
CA PRO A 116 5.02 -24.75 1.21
C PRO A 116 5.48 -23.77 2.28
N THR A 117 5.40 -24.18 3.54
CA THR A 117 5.95 -23.47 4.70
C THR A 117 7.30 -24.09 5.04
N ARG A 118 8.38 -23.30 5.00
CA ARG A 118 9.71 -23.74 5.43
C ARG A 118 10.02 -23.05 6.75
N GLU A 119 9.81 -23.76 7.86
CA GLU A 119 9.99 -23.23 9.23
C GLU A 119 11.31 -22.47 9.42
N ALA A 120 12.42 -23.02 8.92
CA ALA A 120 13.75 -22.39 9.01
C ALA A 120 13.86 -21.01 8.33
N ASN A 121 12.96 -20.67 7.40
CA ASN A 121 12.89 -19.34 6.79
C ASN A 121 11.96 -18.40 7.57
N LEU A 122 10.95 -18.94 8.25
CA LEU A 122 10.05 -18.15 9.09
C LEU A 122 10.83 -17.52 10.25
N ASP A 123 11.69 -18.29 10.90
CA ASP A 123 12.50 -17.81 12.04
C ASP A 123 13.47 -16.68 11.69
N LYS A 124 13.80 -16.52 10.40
CA LYS A 124 14.62 -15.40 9.93
C LYS A 124 13.79 -14.16 9.61
N ILE A 125 12.57 -14.36 9.12
CA ILE A 125 11.68 -13.28 8.67
C ILE A 125 10.95 -12.67 9.86
N PHE A 126 10.41 -13.50 10.76
CA PHE A 126 9.63 -13.09 11.93
C PHE A 126 10.52 -12.78 13.13
N THR A 127 11.50 -11.92 12.91
CA THR A 127 12.30 -11.28 13.96
C THR A 127 12.00 -9.79 13.98
N THR A 128 12.29 -9.12 15.10
CA THR A 128 12.16 -7.65 15.19
C THR A 128 12.87 -6.93 14.04
N GLU A 129 14.10 -7.36 13.73
CA GLU A 129 14.89 -6.77 12.65
C GLU A 129 14.36 -7.14 11.27
N GLY A 130 13.90 -8.39 11.07
CA GLY A 130 13.26 -8.81 9.82
C GLY A 130 11.99 -8.03 9.49
N MET A 131 11.12 -7.84 10.48
CA MET A 131 9.88 -7.07 10.33
C MET A 131 10.15 -5.59 10.08
N LYS A 132 11.09 -4.98 10.83
CA LYS A 132 11.53 -3.59 10.59
C LYS A 132 12.16 -3.43 9.21
N ALA A 133 12.96 -4.40 8.75
CA ALA A 133 13.57 -4.37 7.42
C ALA A 133 12.50 -4.45 6.32
N ALA A 134 11.49 -5.30 6.46
CA ALA A 134 10.36 -5.38 5.53
C ALA A 134 9.60 -4.05 5.46
N PHE A 135 9.32 -3.43 6.61
CA PHE A 135 8.71 -2.11 6.67
C PHE A 135 9.60 -1.01 6.07
N GLY A 136 10.91 -1.05 6.31
CA GLY A 136 11.87 -0.12 5.74
C GLY A 136 11.94 -0.21 4.22
N LEU A 137 11.86 -1.43 3.67
CA LEU A 137 11.78 -1.65 2.22
C LEU A 137 10.48 -1.07 1.66
N ALA A 138 9.33 -1.37 2.26
CA ALA A 138 8.04 -0.81 1.85
C ALA A 138 8.03 0.72 1.90
N SER A 139 8.59 1.30 2.97
CA SER A 139 8.72 2.75 3.16
C SER A 139 9.62 3.39 2.11
N SER A 140 10.68 2.70 1.66
CA SER A 140 11.55 3.19 0.59
C SER A 140 10.82 3.32 -0.75
N PHE A 141 9.94 2.37 -1.08
CA PHE A 141 9.07 2.48 -2.26
C PHE A 141 8.05 3.61 -2.13
N ALA A 142 7.48 3.82 -0.94
CA ALA A 142 6.59 4.94 -0.67
C ALA A 142 7.29 6.30 -0.83
N LEU A 143 8.55 6.41 -0.36
CA LEU A 143 9.38 7.60 -0.55
C LEU A 143 9.70 7.84 -2.02
N LEU A 144 10.01 6.78 -2.78
CA LEU A 144 10.23 6.87 -4.23
C LEU A 144 8.96 7.38 -4.95
N ALA A 145 7.80 6.78 -4.66
CA ALA A 145 6.52 7.20 -5.22
C ALA A 145 6.21 8.66 -4.87
N THR A 146 6.44 9.07 -3.62
CA THR A 146 6.29 10.46 -3.17
C THR A 146 7.23 11.40 -3.91
N GLY A 147 8.51 11.03 -4.07
CA GLY A 147 9.49 11.80 -4.81
C GLY A 147 9.09 11.99 -6.27
N LEU A 148 8.60 10.94 -6.92
CA LEU A 148 8.08 11.00 -8.29
C LEU A 148 6.81 11.85 -8.38
N LEU A 149 5.91 11.81 -7.40
CA LEU A 149 4.72 12.67 -7.36
C LEU A 149 5.11 14.15 -7.24
N VAL A 150 6.02 14.48 -6.31
CA VAL A 150 6.50 15.84 -6.10
C VAL A 150 7.23 16.36 -7.34
N TYR A 151 8.08 15.53 -7.96
CA TYR A 151 8.73 15.85 -9.23
C TYR A 151 7.72 16.16 -10.34
N ASN A 152 6.62 15.41 -10.41
CA ASN A 152 5.55 15.60 -11.38
C ASN A 152 4.44 16.56 -10.89
N ARG A 153 4.64 17.37 -9.84
CA ARG A 153 3.58 18.22 -9.27
C ARG A 153 2.87 19.09 -10.32
N LYS A 154 3.63 19.64 -11.28
CA LYS A 154 3.09 20.47 -12.38
C LYS A 154 2.11 19.71 -13.29
N TYR A 155 2.22 18.39 -13.38
CA TYR A 155 1.28 17.56 -14.15
C TYR A 155 -0.16 17.72 -13.67
N PHE A 156 -0.36 17.86 -12.36
CA PHE A 156 -1.68 18.03 -11.73
C PHE A 156 -2.19 19.49 -11.80
N SER A 157 -1.40 20.43 -12.29
CA SER A 157 -1.81 21.84 -12.46
C SER A 157 -1.63 22.24 -13.92
N PRO A 158 -2.44 21.65 -14.84
CA PRO A 158 -2.42 22.10 -16.22
C PRO A 158 -2.75 23.60 -16.23
N HIS A 159 -1.86 24.40 -16.84
CA HIS A 159 -2.15 25.81 -17.07
C HIS A 159 -3.49 25.88 -17.82
N LEU A 160 -4.42 26.70 -17.33
CA LEU A 160 -5.59 27.09 -18.11
C LEU A 160 -5.07 27.52 -19.50
N PRO A 161 -5.66 27.06 -20.61
CA PRO A 161 -5.31 27.63 -21.90
C PRO A 161 -5.53 29.14 -21.81
N ASP A 162 -4.54 29.92 -22.23
CA ASP A 162 -4.68 31.37 -22.37
C ASP A 162 -5.95 31.62 -23.18
N GLU A 163 -6.95 32.27 -22.56
CA GLU A 163 -8.09 32.81 -23.27
C GLU A 163 -7.57 33.92 -24.20
N THR A 164 -7.36 33.60 -25.48
CA THR A 164 -7.29 34.57 -26.58
C THR A 164 -7.87 33.98 -27.85
#